data_AF-A0A2G5WQG5-F1
#
_entry.id   AF-A0A2G5WQG5-F1
#
_cell.length_a   1.000
_cell.length_b   1.000
_cell.length_c   1.000
_cell.angle_alpha   90.00
_cell.angle_beta   90.00
_cell.angle_gamma   90.00
#
_symmetry.space_group_name_H-M   'P 1'
#
loop_
_entity.id
_entity.type
_entity.pdbx_description
1 polymer ?
#
loop_
_entity_poly.entity_id
_entity_poly.type
_entity_poly.pdbx_seq_one_letter_code
_entity_poly.pdbx_strand_id
1 'polypeptide(L)'
;MLRKLFYMMFLAVILAGCQTADKNSTLNTPQEALEQLHAEEGFAEVVKVYRTLEVDNDKVINVYKGILDGTEEIFVAKLNKEKDDTWTVTDAIGIGMPSEENLGESIKTPSFEAGFTKKNNAPSPNTKLVQTDDKKYRVWVKVID
;
A
#
# COMPACT_ATOMS: atom_id res chain seq x y z
N MET A 1 28.86 21.34 -63.00
CA MET A 1 27.83 20.38 -63.47
C MET A 1 27.95 19.10 -62.66
N LEU A 2 26.82 18.45 -62.36
CA LEU A 2 26.60 17.28 -61.47
C LEU A 2 26.95 17.56 -59.99
N ARG A 3 26.02 17.93 -59.10
CA ARG A 3 24.67 17.43 -58.81
C ARG A 3 24.66 15.92 -58.53
N LYS A 4 24.32 15.60 -57.28
CA LYS A 4 23.83 14.31 -56.73
C LYS A 4 24.90 13.34 -56.22
N LEU A 5 25.06 13.28 -54.90
CA LEU A 5 24.69 12.08 -54.13
C LEU A 5 24.54 12.47 -52.67
N PHE A 6 23.29 12.84 -52.37
CA PHE A 6 22.69 13.01 -51.07
C PHE A 6 22.32 11.60 -50.55
N TYR A 7 22.28 11.43 -49.23
CA TYR A 7 21.73 10.30 -48.47
C TYR A 7 22.55 9.01 -48.38
N MET A 8 23.55 8.99 -47.50
CA MET A 8 23.79 7.82 -46.65
C MET A 8 24.31 8.27 -45.29
N MET A 9 23.80 7.64 -44.24
CA MET A 9 24.07 7.89 -42.82
C MET A 9 23.13 8.86 -42.09
N PHE A 10 21.82 8.67 -42.31
CA PHE A 10 20.79 8.98 -41.31
C PHE A 10 20.31 7.65 -40.70
N LEU A 11 21.19 6.96 -39.97
CA LEU A 11 20.85 5.69 -39.31
C LEU A 11 21.78 5.42 -38.12
N ALA A 12 21.89 6.41 -37.23
CA ALA A 12 22.65 6.28 -35.98
C ALA A 12 21.91 6.93 -34.78
N VAL A 13 20.58 7.00 -34.83
CA VAL A 13 19.76 7.55 -33.74
C VAL A 13 18.48 6.73 -33.54
N ILE A 14 18.56 5.40 -33.44
CA ILE A 14 17.50 4.58 -32.80
C ILE A 14 18.10 3.31 -32.16
N LEU A 15 19.18 3.46 -31.39
CA LEU A 15 19.71 2.38 -30.52
C LEU A 15 19.79 2.81 -29.05
N ALA A 16 19.21 3.95 -28.70
CA ALA A 16 18.96 4.32 -27.31
C ALA A 16 17.44 4.29 -27.07
N GLY A 17 17.00 3.39 -26.19
CA GLY A 17 15.68 3.50 -25.58
C GLY A 17 14.63 2.51 -26.08
N CYS A 18 14.85 1.22 -25.83
CA CYS A 18 13.81 0.36 -25.28
C CYS A 18 14.52 -0.81 -24.60
N GLN A 19 15.16 -0.54 -23.47
CA GLN A 19 15.08 -1.53 -22.39
C GLN A 19 13.60 -1.56 -22.03
N THR A 20 12.86 -2.48 -22.65
CA THR A 20 11.66 -3.03 -22.02
C THR A 20 12.12 -3.53 -20.67
N ALA A 21 11.90 -2.70 -19.65
CA ALA A 21 11.99 -3.14 -18.26
C ALA A 21 11.09 -4.37 -18.18
N ASP A 22 11.71 -5.52 -17.98
CA ASP A 22 11.00 -6.75 -17.68
C ASP A 22 10.03 -6.44 -16.53
N LYS A 23 8.73 -6.51 -16.80
CA LYS A 23 7.67 -6.42 -15.79
C LYS A 23 7.60 -7.68 -14.93
N ASN A 24 8.74 -8.27 -14.60
CA ASN A 24 8.85 -9.23 -13.50
C ASN A 24 9.31 -8.47 -12.27
N SER A 25 8.44 -7.57 -11.80
CA SER A 25 8.58 -7.05 -10.44
C SER A 25 8.11 -8.14 -9.50
N THR A 26 9.02 -9.02 -9.08
CA THR A 26 8.82 -9.79 -7.86
C THR A 26 8.44 -8.79 -6.77
N LEU A 27 7.27 -8.95 -6.14
CA LEU A 27 6.76 -8.02 -5.12
C LEU A 27 7.63 -8.11 -3.87
N ASN A 28 8.69 -7.32 -3.81
CA ASN A 28 9.75 -7.48 -2.82
C ASN A 28 9.43 -6.72 -1.51
N THR A 29 8.44 -5.82 -1.55
CA THR A 29 8.04 -5.03 -0.37
C THR A 29 6.54 -5.09 -0.10
N PRO A 30 6.12 -4.91 1.18
CA PRO A 30 4.70 -4.80 1.50
C PRO A 30 4.00 -3.62 0.80
N GLN A 31 4.72 -2.56 0.43
CA GLN A 31 4.13 -1.44 -0.28
C GLN A 31 3.82 -1.80 -1.74
N GLU A 32 4.76 -2.43 -2.44
CA GLU A 32 4.56 -2.89 -3.83
C GLU A 32 3.36 -3.85 -3.91
N ALA A 33 3.17 -4.72 -2.91
CA ALA A 33 2.01 -5.61 -2.84
C ALA A 33 0.67 -4.87 -2.73
N LEU A 34 0.62 -3.73 -2.02
CA LEU A 34 -0.58 -2.89 -1.97
C LEU A 34 -0.84 -2.18 -3.29
N GLU A 35 0.21 -1.70 -3.95
CA GLU A 35 0.12 -1.07 -5.27
C GLU A 35 -0.35 -2.07 -6.34
N GLN A 36 0.11 -3.33 -6.25
CA GLN A 36 -0.37 -4.42 -7.09
C GLN A 36 -1.85 -4.73 -6.86
N LEU A 37 -2.29 -4.81 -5.59
CA LEU A 37 -3.71 -5.04 -5.26
C LEU A 37 -4.62 -4.01 -5.93
N HIS A 38 -4.21 -2.73 -5.94
CA HIS A 38 -4.93 -1.70 -6.68
C HIS A 38 -4.92 -1.97 -8.20
N ALA A 39 -3.77 -2.28 -8.78
CA ALA A 39 -3.63 -2.51 -10.21
C ALA A 39 -4.40 -3.73 -10.73
N GLU A 40 -4.51 -4.79 -9.93
CA GLU A 40 -5.14 -6.05 -10.32
C GLU A 40 -6.61 -6.14 -9.92
N GLU A 41 -6.96 -5.72 -8.71
CA GLU A 41 -8.31 -5.88 -8.14
C GLU A 41 -9.11 -4.57 -8.08
N GLY A 42 -8.50 -3.44 -8.44
CA GLY A 42 -9.17 -2.13 -8.39
C GLY A 42 -9.47 -1.67 -6.97
N PHE A 43 -8.73 -2.17 -5.96
CA PHE A 43 -8.85 -1.72 -4.58
C PHE A 43 -8.33 -0.28 -4.43
N ALA A 44 -8.03 0.15 -3.21
CA ALA A 44 -7.57 1.51 -2.94
C ALA A 44 -6.18 1.82 -3.54
N GLU A 45 -6.09 2.89 -4.33
CA GLU A 45 -4.81 3.48 -4.74
C GLU A 45 -4.03 3.91 -3.50
N VAL A 46 -2.77 3.52 -3.37
CA VAL A 46 -1.94 3.85 -2.20
C VAL A 46 -1.42 5.28 -2.32
N VAL A 47 -1.89 6.17 -1.45
CA VAL A 47 -1.43 7.57 -1.38
C VAL A 47 -0.25 7.71 -0.42
N LYS A 48 -0.34 7.08 0.76
CA LYS A 48 0.69 7.20 1.81
C LYS A 48 0.62 6.05 2.80
N VAL A 49 1.72 5.34 2.98
CA VAL A 49 1.85 4.38 4.09
C VAL A 49 2.21 5.15 5.37
N TYR A 50 1.37 5.04 6.42
CA TYR A 50 1.66 5.65 7.72
C TYR A 50 2.59 4.79 8.55
N ARG A 51 2.32 3.47 8.58
CA ARG A 51 3.14 2.53 9.34
C ARG A 51 2.95 1.10 8.84
N THR A 52 4.07 0.39 8.74
CA THR A 52 4.13 -1.07 8.72
C THR A 52 4.36 -1.56 10.14
N LEU A 53 3.45 -2.40 10.63
CA LEU A 53 3.51 -3.07 11.92
C LEU A 53 3.97 -4.50 11.69
N GLU A 54 5.16 -4.82 12.17
CA GLU A 54 5.66 -6.21 12.18
C GLU A 54 4.82 -7.02 13.17
N VAL A 55 4.21 -8.10 12.69
CA VAL A 55 3.47 -9.07 13.51
C VAL A 55 4.40 -10.23 13.85
N ASP A 56 5.05 -10.77 12.83
CA ASP A 56 6.11 -11.77 12.89
C ASP A 56 7.06 -11.56 11.69
N ASN A 57 7.93 -12.53 11.39
CA ASN A 57 8.93 -12.40 10.31
C ASN A 57 8.30 -12.46 8.91
N ASP A 58 7.13 -13.09 8.79
CA ASP A 58 6.44 -13.39 7.53
C ASP A 58 5.09 -12.70 7.42
N LYS A 59 4.71 -11.84 8.36
CA LYS A 59 3.43 -11.14 8.39
C LYS A 59 3.58 -9.73 8.92
N VAL A 60 2.97 -8.81 8.20
CA VAL A 60 2.91 -7.40 8.58
C VAL A 60 1.49 -6.87 8.45
N ILE A 61 1.19 -5.81 9.18
CA ILE A 61 0.01 -4.99 8.94
C ILE A 61 0.42 -3.58 8.52
N ASN A 62 -0.04 -3.16 7.34
CA ASN A 62 0.09 -1.80 6.87
C ASN A 62 -1.14 -0.99 7.25
N VAL A 63 -0.90 0.18 7.83
CA VAL A 63 -1.89 1.26 7.95
C VAL A 63 -1.50 2.33 6.95
N TYR A 64 -2.39 2.61 6.01
CA TYR A 64 -2.11 3.52 4.91
C TYR A 64 -3.33 4.35 4.56
N LYS A 65 -3.07 5.48 3.90
CA LYS A 65 -4.03 6.34 3.26
C LYS A 65 -4.18 5.91 1.81
N GLY A 66 -5.41 5.76 1.34
CA GLY A 66 -5.67 5.42 -0.05
C GLY A 66 -6.90 6.11 -0.61
N ILE A 67 -7.11 5.94 -1.92
CA ILE A 67 -8.28 6.46 -2.63
C ILE A 67 -9.01 5.28 -3.27
N LEU A 68 -10.29 5.12 -2.96
CA LEU A 68 -11.18 4.14 -3.58
C LEU A 68 -12.41 4.89 -4.12
N ASP A 69 -12.72 4.70 -5.40
CA ASP A 69 -13.84 5.38 -6.08
C ASP A 69 -13.84 6.92 -5.89
N GLY A 70 -12.64 7.52 -5.89
CA GLY A 70 -12.45 8.97 -5.69
C GLY A 70 -12.62 9.45 -4.24
N THR A 71 -12.87 8.54 -3.30
CA THR A 71 -12.98 8.85 -1.87
C THR A 71 -11.69 8.50 -1.16
N GLU A 72 -11.17 9.47 -0.41
CA GLU A 72 -9.98 9.31 0.42
C GLU A 72 -10.34 8.65 1.76
N GLU A 73 -9.65 7.56 2.10
CA GLU A 73 -9.87 6.84 3.35
C GLU A 73 -8.56 6.30 3.93
N ILE A 74 -8.63 5.88 5.19
CA ILE A 74 -7.59 5.08 5.81
C ILE A 74 -7.94 3.60 5.64
N PHE A 75 -6.95 2.83 5.23
CA PHE A 75 -7.03 1.41 5.04
C PHE A 75 -6.06 0.71 5.98
N VAL A 76 -6.45 -0.50 6.38
CA VAL A 76 -5.60 -1.43 7.11
C VAL A 76 -5.53 -2.72 6.29
N ALA A 77 -4.33 -3.19 6.04
CA ALA A 77 -4.11 -4.41 5.26
C ALA A 77 -3.08 -5.31 5.93
N LYS A 78 -3.39 -6.60 5.99
CA LYS A 78 -2.46 -7.65 6.38
C LYS A 78 -1.79 -8.21 5.15
N LEU A 79 -0.48 -8.35 5.23
CA LEU A 79 0.33 -8.93 4.17
C LEU A 79 1.13 -10.09 4.74
N ASN A 80 1.21 -11.17 3.97
CA ASN A 80 2.05 -12.31 4.26
C ASN A 80 3.19 -12.39 3.26
N LYS A 81 4.34 -12.83 3.74
CA LYS A 81 5.50 -13.16 2.93
C LYS A 81 5.38 -14.61 2.47
N GLU A 82 5.41 -14.81 1.18
CA GLU A 82 5.40 -16.12 0.54
C GLU A 82 6.80 -16.74 0.53
N LYS A 83 6.88 -18.01 0.15
CA LYS A 83 8.15 -18.78 0.15
C LYS A 83 9.20 -18.26 -0.83
N ASP A 84 8.78 -17.54 -1.84
CA ASP A 84 9.63 -16.90 -2.85
C ASP A 84 10.01 -15.46 -2.47
N ASP A 85 9.87 -15.11 -1.19
CA ASP A 85 10.12 -13.78 -0.62
C ASP A 85 9.16 -12.68 -1.14
N THR A 86 8.09 -13.04 -1.87
CA THR A 86 7.08 -12.07 -2.31
C THR A 86 6.12 -11.71 -1.18
N TRP A 87 5.58 -10.50 -1.20
CA TRP A 87 4.50 -10.09 -0.29
C TRP A 87 3.15 -10.14 -0.99
N THR A 88 2.15 -10.71 -0.31
CA THR A 88 0.77 -10.80 -0.81
C THR A 88 -0.18 -10.21 0.22
N VAL A 89 -1.13 -9.40 -0.22
CA VAL A 89 -2.21 -8.89 0.64
C VAL A 89 -3.21 -10.02 0.87
N THR A 90 -3.47 -10.35 2.13
CA THR A 90 -4.36 -11.46 2.50
C THR A 90 -5.69 -10.99 3.10
N ASP A 91 -5.69 -9.81 3.72
CA ASP A 91 -6.89 -9.13 4.19
C ASP A 91 -6.67 -7.62 4.05
N ALA A 92 -7.65 -6.89 3.54
CA ALA A 92 -7.62 -5.43 3.50
C ALA A 92 -9.01 -4.87 3.78
N ILE A 93 -9.07 -3.76 4.51
CA ILE A 93 -10.32 -3.08 4.80
C ILE A 93 -10.14 -1.57 4.93
N GLY A 94 -11.06 -0.82 4.35
CA GLY A 94 -11.22 0.61 4.61
C GLY A 94 -11.88 0.82 5.95
N ILE A 95 -11.30 1.69 6.78
CA ILE A 95 -11.89 2.13 8.04
C ILE A 95 -12.44 3.56 7.96
N GLY A 96 -12.42 4.15 6.76
CA GLY A 96 -12.86 5.52 6.52
C GLY A 96 -11.87 6.57 7.02
N MET A 97 -12.35 7.81 7.13
CA MET A 97 -11.62 8.93 7.72
C MET A 97 -12.04 9.13 9.19
N PRO A 98 -11.14 9.58 10.08
CA PRO A 98 -11.47 9.76 11.48
C PRO A 98 -12.49 10.89 11.66
N SER A 99 -13.57 10.62 12.37
CA SER A 99 -14.60 11.60 12.74
C SER A 99 -14.94 11.44 14.22
N GLU A 100 -15.83 12.27 14.78
CA GLU A 100 -16.35 12.05 16.13
C GLU A 100 -17.31 10.85 16.19
N GLU A 101 -17.96 10.54 15.06
CA GLU A 101 -19.03 9.54 14.95
C GLU A 101 -18.48 8.11 14.96
N ASN A 102 -17.30 7.90 14.38
CA ASN A 102 -16.65 6.58 14.33
C ASN A 102 -15.61 6.34 15.44
N LEU A 103 -15.60 7.18 16.48
CA LEU A 103 -14.73 6.96 17.63
C LEU A 103 -15.23 5.82 18.50
N GLY A 104 -14.33 4.87 18.79
CA GLY A 104 -14.67 3.70 19.58
C GLY A 104 -15.46 2.65 18.80
N GLU A 105 -15.82 2.93 17.55
CA GLU A 105 -16.24 1.91 16.60
C GLU A 105 -15.02 1.13 16.09
N SER A 106 -15.28 -0.10 15.65
CA SER A 106 -14.27 -0.97 15.08
C SER A 106 -14.82 -1.74 13.90
N ILE A 107 -13.91 -2.04 12.98
CA ILE A 107 -14.16 -2.90 11.84
C ILE A 107 -13.15 -4.06 11.93
N LYS A 108 -13.62 -5.26 11.62
CA LYS A 108 -12.84 -6.50 11.77
C LYS A 108 -12.80 -7.30 10.47
N THR A 109 -11.65 -7.91 10.22
CA THR A 109 -11.44 -9.01 9.29
C THR A 109 -11.22 -10.29 10.11
N PRO A 110 -11.07 -11.46 9.48
CA PRO A 110 -10.63 -12.67 10.19
C PRO A 110 -9.26 -12.51 10.87
N SER A 111 -8.38 -11.65 10.35
CA SER A 111 -7.00 -11.53 10.82
C SER A 111 -6.72 -10.34 11.75
N PHE A 112 -7.56 -9.31 11.76
CA PHE A 112 -7.35 -8.14 12.60
C PHE A 112 -8.63 -7.34 12.84
N GLU A 113 -8.58 -6.47 13.83
CA GLU A 113 -9.59 -5.48 14.15
C GLU A 113 -8.93 -4.09 14.22
N ALA A 114 -9.57 -3.08 13.64
CA ALA A 114 -9.05 -1.73 13.62
C ALA A 114 -10.15 -0.68 13.82
N GLY A 115 -9.75 0.50 14.29
CA GLY A 115 -10.64 1.64 14.45
C GLY A 115 -9.89 2.90 14.88
N PHE A 116 -10.64 3.93 15.26
CA PHE A 116 -10.08 5.22 15.67
C PHE A 116 -10.14 5.44 17.17
N THR A 117 -9.16 6.17 17.69
CA THR A 117 -9.14 6.66 19.06
C THR A 117 -8.45 8.02 19.14
N LYS A 118 -8.85 8.84 20.11
CA LYS A 118 -8.10 10.04 20.51
C LYS A 118 -7.09 9.77 21.62
N LYS A 119 -7.17 8.59 22.23
CA LYS A 119 -6.32 8.23 23.36
C LYS A 119 -4.91 7.95 22.87
N ASN A 120 -3.93 8.40 23.65
CA ASN A 120 -2.51 8.14 23.36
C ASN A 120 -2.03 6.78 23.88
N ASN A 121 -2.91 6.00 24.55
CA ASN A 121 -2.62 4.67 25.04
C ASN A 121 -3.44 3.61 24.30
N ALA A 122 -2.82 2.46 24.06
CA ALA A 122 -3.46 1.33 23.43
C ALA A 122 -4.62 0.82 24.31
N PRO A 123 -5.79 0.50 23.72
CA PRO A 123 -6.93 -0.02 24.46
C PRO A 123 -6.69 -1.41 25.08
N SER A 124 -5.72 -2.17 24.55
CA SER A 124 -5.28 -3.46 25.09
C SER A 124 -3.79 -3.70 24.83
N PRO A 125 -3.13 -4.65 25.54
CA PRO A 125 -1.71 -4.96 25.35
C PRO A 125 -1.35 -5.39 23.92
N ASN A 126 -2.30 -6.00 23.21
CA ASN A 126 -2.11 -6.54 21.86
C ASN A 126 -2.56 -5.55 20.78
N THR A 127 -2.77 -4.28 21.15
CA THR A 127 -3.15 -3.23 20.22
C THR A 127 -1.98 -2.31 19.95
N LYS A 128 -1.71 -2.02 18.68
CA LYS A 128 -0.73 -1.03 18.24
C LYS A 128 -1.44 0.26 17.85
N LEU A 129 -0.83 1.40 18.14
CA LEU A 129 -1.32 2.72 17.75
C LEU A 129 -0.48 3.28 16.61
N VAL A 130 -1.14 3.76 15.56
CA VAL A 130 -0.53 4.42 14.42
C VAL A 130 -1.06 5.84 14.35
N GLN A 131 -0.13 6.79 14.25
CA GLN A 131 -0.46 8.20 14.05
C GLN A 131 -0.65 8.49 12.56
N THR A 132 -1.70 9.21 12.22
CA THR A 132 -2.02 9.62 10.84
C THR A 132 -1.71 11.10 10.65
N ASP A 133 -2.13 11.70 9.54
CA ASP A 133 -1.93 13.14 9.30
C ASP A 133 -2.67 14.01 10.34
N ASP A 134 -3.84 13.57 10.79
CA ASP A 134 -4.56 14.23 11.88
C ASP A 134 -4.05 13.73 13.24
N LYS A 135 -3.22 14.56 13.88
CA LYS A 135 -2.62 14.28 15.19
C LYS A 135 -3.64 14.15 16.34
N LYS A 136 -4.89 14.57 16.14
CA LYS A 136 -5.97 14.43 17.12
C LYS A 136 -6.41 12.96 17.24
N TYR A 137 -6.25 12.19 16.17
CA TYR A 137 -6.69 10.80 16.08
C TYR A 137 -5.52 9.85 15.88
N ARG A 138 -5.74 8.61 16.27
CA ARG A 138 -4.85 7.49 16.05
C ARG A 138 -5.67 6.33 15.55
N VAL A 139 -5.09 5.58 14.62
CA VAL A 139 -5.60 4.27 14.25
C VAL A 139 -5.08 3.31 15.29
N TRP A 140 -5.96 2.52 15.88
CA TRP A 140 -5.57 1.38 16.70
C TRP A 140 -5.80 0.11 15.89
N VAL A 141 -4.87 -0.84 15.99
CA VAL A 141 -4.93 -2.13 15.29
C VAL A 141 -4.65 -3.25 16.28
N LYS A 142 -5.55 -4.22 16.35
CA LYS A 142 -5.43 -5.43 17.16
C LYS A 142 -5.36 -6.64 16.22
N VAL A 143 -4.26 -7.37 16.25
CA VAL A 143 -4.11 -8.62 15.50
C VAL A 143 -4.98 -9.71 16.15
N ILE A 144 -5.61 -10.54 15.32
CA ILE A 144 -6.39 -11.70 15.74
C ILE A 144 -5.61 -12.94 15.29
N ASP A 145 -5.22 -13.79 16.25
CA ASP A 145 -4.55 -15.06 16.03
C ASP A 145 -5.55 -16.21 15.78
#